data_AF-A0A5J5BTY7-F1
#
_entry.id   AF-A0A5J5BTY7-F1
#
_cell.length_a   1.000
_cell.length_b   1.000
_cell.length_c   1.000
_cell.angle_alpha   90.00
_cell.angle_beta   90.00
_cell.angle_gamma   90.00
#
_symmetry.space_group_name_H-M   'P 1'
#
loop_
_entity.id
_entity.type
_entity.pdbx_description
1 polymer ?
#
loop_
_entity_poly.entity_id
_entity_poly.type
_entity_poly.pdbx_seq_one_letter_code
_entity_poly.pdbx_strand_id
1 'polypeptide(L)'
;MEDLIPQFTFLSNQALHDKNFDPYAIEDLMKLFELEAYKAWAAMELEQEKEVVEAENSMRQAESYLDSAMESAMEEFRRFEEEMDRECQAELHGLVRVAESARRMGKSMEKAATIASKKYIEAALNSAGASMKSAWKGLSSTFRRNLHSIIFLCLPSQAAKQNWYPKLQESSNDKDEEEEDDDEEDDEISQIVVTGDIVCVA
;
A
#
# COMPACT_ATOMS: atom_id res chain seq x y z
N MET A 1 -58.01 -22.37 -29.44
CA MET A 1 -58.07 -21.46 -30.62
C MET A 1 -57.93 -22.21 -31.95
N GLU A 2 -56.94 -23.10 -32.08
CA GLU A 2 -56.72 -23.96 -33.27
C GLU A 2 -57.97 -24.68 -33.78
N ASP A 3 -58.79 -25.24 -32.87
CA ASP A 3 -60.00 -26.01 -33.24
C ASP A 3 -61.14 -25.16 -33.85
N LEU A 4 -61.09 -23.83 -33.66
CA LEU A 4 -62.11 -22.91 -34.17
C LEU A 4 -61.81 -22.47 -35.61
N ILE A 5 -60.55 -22.51 -36.04
CA ILE A 5 -60.11 -22.08 -37.38
C ILE A 5 -60.68 -22.97 -38.51
N PRO A 6 -60.68 -24.31 -38.39
CA PRO A 6 -61.33 -25.18 -39.37
C PRO A 6 -62.83 -24.94 -39.47
N GLN A 7 -63.50 -24.69 -38.33
CA GLN A 7 -64.94 -24.40 -38.29
C GLN A 7 -65.26 -23.08 -38.97
N PHE A 8 -64.42 -22.06 -38.75
CA PHE A 8 -64.56 -20.76 -39.41
C PHE A 8 -64.38 -20.87 -40.92
N THR A 9 -63.38 -21.65 -41.34
CA THR A 9 -63.11 -21.92 -42.75
C THR A 9 -64.28 -22.65 -43.41
N PHE A 10 -64.84 -23.65 -42.73
CA PHE A 10 -66.00 -24.41 -43.19
C PHE A 10 -67.23 -23.49 -43.36
N LEU A 11 -67.60 -22.72 -42.34
CA LEU A 11 -68.76 -21.82 -42.39
C LEU A 11 -68.58 -20.70 -43.42
N SER A 12 -67.37 -20.17 -43.56
CA SER A 12 -67.05 -19.14 -44.56
C SER A 12 -67.19 -19.68 -46.00
N ASN A 13 -66.74 -20.92 -46.24
CA ASN A 13 -66.94 -21.58 -47.54
C ASN A 13 -68.41 -21.90 -47.81
N GLN A 14 -69.17 -22.29 -46.78
CA GLN A 14 -70.61 -22.52 -46.92
C GLN A 14 -71.34 -21.23 -47.30
N ALA A 15 -71.02 -20.10 -46.66
CA ALA A 15 -71.63 -18.80 -46.96
C ALA A 15 -71.42 -18.32 -48.41
N LEU A 16 -70.34 -18.76 -49.07
CA LEU A 16 -70.05 -18.43 -50.47
C LEU A 16 -70.89 -19.22 -51.48
N HIS A 17 -71.32 -20.43 -51.12
CA HIS A 17 -71.92 -21.38 -52.06
C HIS A 17 -73.39 -21.70 -51.78
N ASP A 18 -73.82 -21.57 -50.52
CA ASP A 18 -75.17 -21.90 -50.08
C ASP A 18 -76.03 -20.64 -49.89
N LYS A 19 -77.13 -20.54 -50.65
CA LYS A 19 -78.08 -19.43 -50.55
C LYS A 19 -78.98 -19.51 -49.31
N ASN A 20 -79.03 -20.67 -48.66
CA ASN A 20 -79.80 -20.91 -47.44
C ASN A 20 -78.90 -20.89 -46.19
N PHE A 21 -77.68 -20.35 -46.31
CA PHE A 21 -76.75 -20.20 -45.21
C PHE A 21 -77.37 -19.44 -44.02
N ASP A 22 -77.10 -19.91 -42.80
CA ASP A 22 -77.53 -19.28 -41.56
C ASP A 22 -76.45 -18.32 -41.03
N PRO A 23 -76.67 -16.99 -41.08
CA PRO A 23 -75.70 -16.01 -40.59
C PRO A 23 -75.41 -16.12 -39.11
N TYR A 24 -76.35 -16.62 -38.30
CA TYR A 24 -76.19 -16.72 -36.86
C TYR A 24 -75.12 -17.75 -36.47
N ALA A 25 -74.88 -18.77 -37.29
CA ALA A 25 -73.84 -19.78 -37.04
C ALA A 25 -72.43 -19.19 -37.05
N ILE A 26 -72.15 -18.20 -37.91
CA ILE A 26 -70.86 -17.47 -37.89
C ILE A 26 -70.79 -16.59 -36.65
N GLU A 27 -71.86 -15.89 -36.29
CA GLU A 27 -71.87 -15.03 -35.11
C GLU A 27 -71.58 -15.81 -33.81
N ASP A 28 -72.20 -16.97 -33.64
CA ASP A 28 -71.97 -17.83 -32.49
C ASP A 28 -70.54 -18.39 -32.47
N LEU A 29 -69.96 -18.70 -33.63
CA LEU A 29 -68.55 -19.07 -33.73
C LEU A 29 -67.63 -17.89 -33.37
N MET A 30 -67.97 -16.67 -33.77
CA MET A 30 -67.19 -15.46 -33.41
C MET A 30 -67.18 -15.21 -31.90
N LYS A 31 -68.30 -15.47 -31.20
CA LYS A 31 -68.36 -15.41 -29.73
C LYS A 31 -67.41 -16.42 -29.08
N LEU A 32 -67.26 -17.61 -29.68
CA LEU A 32 -66.29 -18.61 -29.18
C LEU A 32 -64.84 -18.14 -29.38
N PHE A 33 -64.52 -17.51 -30.52
CA PHE A 33 -63.19 -16.92 -30.74
C PHE A 33 -62.87 -15.83 -29.71
N GLU A 34 -63.82 -14.95 -29.43
CA GLU A 34 -63.65 -13.89 -28.45
C GLU A 34 -63.40 -14.47 -27.04
N LEU A 35 -64.22 -15.43 -26.61
CA LEU A 35 -64.03 -16.10 -25.32
C LEU A 35 -62.67 -16.81 -25.22
N GLU A 36 -62.28 -17.51 -26.27
CA GLU A 36 -61.01 -18.23 -26.31
C GLU A 36 -59.81 -17.27 -26.32
N ALA A 37 -59.91 -16.15 -27.04
CA ALA A 37 -58.89 -15.11 -27.05
C ALA A 37 -58.73 -14.47 -25.66
N TYR A 38 -59.83 -14.14 -24.97
CA TYR A 38 -59.75 -13.62 -23.60
C TYR A 38 -59.15 -14.62 -22.63
N LYS A 39 -59.49 -15.91 -22.74
CA LYS A 39 -58.88 -16.96 -21.91
C LYS A 39 -57.38 -17.08 -22.16
N ALA A 40 -56.98 -17.08 -23.44
CA ALA A 40 -55.57 -17.15 -23.81
C ALA A 40 -54.80 -15.94 -23.28
N TRP A 41 -55.36 -14.74 -23.40
CA TRP A 41 -54.75 -13.52 -22.89
C TRP A 41 -54.64 -13.52 -21.36
N ALA A 42 -55.70 -13.92 -20.65
CA ALA A 42 -55.67 -14.02 -19.18
C ALA A 42 -54.67 -15.09 -18.69
N ALA A 43 -54.54 -16.20 -19.41
CA ALA A 43 -53.55 -17.23 -19.09
C ALA A 43 -52.12 -16.72 -19.31
N MET A 44 -51.88 -16.04 -20.44
CA MET A 44 -50.58 -15.44 -20.76
C MET A 44 -50.18 -14.37 -19.73
N GLU A 45 -51.10 -13.48 -19.35
CA GLU A 45 -50.83 -12.43 -18.34
C GLU A 45 -50.46 -13.04 -16.98
N LEU A 46 -51.16 -14.11 -16.58
CA LEU A 46 -50.87 -14.83 -15.33
C LEU A 46 -49.51 -15.54 -15.38
N GLU A 47 -49.16 -16.15 -16.51
CA GLU A 47 -47.85 -16.79 -16.70
C GLU A 47 -46.73 -15.74 -16.66
N GLN A 48 -46.93 -14.61 -17.35
CA GLN A 48 -45.99 -13.50 -17.34
C GLN A 48 -45.79 -12.93 -15.92
N GLU A 49 -46.86 -12.71 -15.16
CA GLU A 49 -46.75 -12.22 -13.77
C GLU A 49 -45.94 -13.21 -12.90
N LYS A 50 -46.17 -14.51 -13.09
CA LYS A 50 -45.41 -15.55 -12.38
C LYS A 50 -43.93 -15.53 -12.77
N GLU A 51 -43.61 -15.45 -14.06
CA GLU A 51 -42.23 -15.36 -14.55
C GLU A 51 -41.51 -14.13 -14.01
N VAL A 52 -42.19 -12.96 -13.97
CA VAL A 52 -41.64 -11.73 -13.39
C VAL A 52 -41.33 -11.92 -11.92
N VAL A 53 -42.26 -12.47 -11.13
CA VAL A 53 -42.04 -12.72 -9.70
C VAL A 53 -40.90 -13.71 -9.47
N GLU A 54 -40.78 -14.76 -10.28
CA GLU A 54 -39.68 -15.72 -10.21
C GLU A 54 -38.33 -15.06 -10.55
N ALA A 55 -38.29 -14.22 -11.58
CA ALA A 55 -37.10 -13.46 -11.96
C ALA A 55 -36.68 -12.47 -10.87
N GLU A 56 -37.61 -11.71 -10.30
CA GLU A 56 -37.35 -10.77 -9.20
C GLU A 56 -36.84 -11.49 -7.94
N ASN A 57 -37.41 -12.65 -7.62
CA ASN A 57 -36.94 -13.45 -6.48
C ASN A 57 -35.52 -13.99 -6.71
N SER A 58 -35.22 -14.44 -7.93
CA SER A 58 -33.88 -14.88 -8.31
C SER A 58 -32.87 -13.74 -8.20
N MET A 59 -33.21 -12.55 -8.71
CA MET A 59 -32.38 -11.35 -8.61
C MET A 59 -32.12 -10.97 -7.15
N ARG A 60 -33.16 -10.95 -6.31
CA ARG A 60 -33.03 -10.64 -4.88
C ARG A 60 -32.15 -11.66 -4.13
N GLN A 61 -32.22 -12.94 -4.50
CA GLN A 61 -31.34 -13.95 -3.93
C GLN A 61 -29.88 -13.74 -4.35
N ALA A 62 -29.64 -13.40 -5.62
CA ALA A 62 -28.30 -13.08 -6.12
C ALA A 62 -27.72 -11.83 -5.42
N GLU A 63 -28.52 -10.77 -5.28
CA GLU A 63 -28.13 -9.56 -4.54
C GLU A 63 -27.78 -9.88 -3.09
N SER A 64 -28.64 -10.62 -2.37
CA SER A 64 -28.37 -11.01 -0.98
C SER A 64 -27.12 -11.86 -0.84
N TYR A 65 -26.82 -12.72 -1.81
CA TYR A 65 -25.59 -13.50 -1.82
C TYR A 65 -24.36 -12.61 -2.02
N LEU A 66 -24.41 -11.69 -2.97
CA LEU A 66 -23.33 -10.75 -3.24
C LEU A 66 -23.06 -9.85 -2.03
N ASP A 67 -24.10 -9.30 -1.40
CA ASP A 67 -23.99 -8.50 -0.17
C ASP A 67 -23.32 -9.30 0.94
N SER A 68 -23.73 -10.55 1.16
CA SER A 68 -23.12 -11.42 2.16
C SER A 68 -21.66 -11.74 1.87
N ALA A 69 -21.30 -11.96 0.61
CA ALA A 69 -19.92 -12.23 0.20
C ALA A 69 -19.04 -10.99 0.37
N MET A 70 -19.57 -9.81 0.03
CA MET A 70 -18.90 -8.53 0.18
C MET A 70 -18.67 -8.18 1.64
N GLU A 71 -19.69 -8.31 2.50
CA GLU A 71 -19.56 -8.07 3.94
C GLU A 71 -18.53 -9.02 4.57
N SER A 72 -18.55 -10.31 4.18
CA SER A 72 -17.57 -11.29 4.65
C SER A 72 -16.14 -10.90 4.23
N ALA A 73 -15.95 -10.47 2.99
CA ALA A 73 -14.64 -10.04 2.51
C ALA A 73 -14.15 -8.77 3.23
N MET A 74 -15.03 -7.78 3.44
CA MET A 74 -14.70 -6.56 4.17
C MET A 74 -14.34 -6.83 5.64
N GLU A 75 -15.04 -7.76 6.29
CA GLU A 75 -14.72 -8.19 7.65
C GLU A 75 -13.35 -8.89 7.71
N GLU A 76 -13.00 -9.70 6.71
CA GLU A 76 -11.66 -10.31 6.60
C GLU A 76 -10.57 -9.25 6.39
N PHE A 77 -10.80 -8.26 5.52
CA PHE A 77 -9.87 -7.15 5.32
C PHE A 77 -9.65 -6.35 6.60
N ARG A 78 -10.73 -6.05 7.34
CA ARG A 78 -10.63 -5.33 8.62
C ARG A 78 -9.77 -6.08 9.63
N ARG A 79 -9.96 -7.40 9.76
CA ARG A 79 -9.14 -8.23 10.64
C ARG A 79 -7.69 -8.30 10.19
N PHE A 80 -7.47 -8.35 8.88
CA PHE A 80 -6.13 -8.35 8.31
C PHE A 80 -5.39 -7.05 8.62
N GLU A 81 -6.04 -5.90 8.44
CA GLU A 81 -5.48 -4.59 8.79
C GLU A 81 -5.15 -4.48 10.28
N GLU A 82 -6.08 -4.87 11.15
CA GLU A 82 -5.87 -4.87 12.61
C GLU A 82 -4.67 -5.74 13.01
N GLU A 83 -4.54 -6.93 12.41
CA GLU A 83 -3.42 -7.83 12.69
C GLU A 83 -2.11 -7.30 12.13
N MET A 84 -2.12 -6.74 10.92
CA MET A 84 -0.96 -6.12 10.30
C MET A 84 -0.44 -4.94 11.14
N ASP A 85 -1.33 -4.06 11.60
CA ASP A 85 -0.98 -2.94 12.46
C ASP A 85 -0.37 -3.41 13.79
N ARG A 86 -0.97 -4.45 14.39
CA ARG A 86 -0.47 -5.05 15.64
C ARG A 86 0.93 -5.63 15.47
N GLU A 87 1.19 -6.34 14.37
CA GLU A 87 2.51 -6.88 14.06
C GLU A 87 3.53 -5.79 13.74
N CYS A 88 3.14 -4.81 12.92
CA CYS A 88 3.99 -3.66 12.59
C CYS A 88 4.43 -2.90 13.84
N GLN A 89 3.50 -2.61 14.76
CA GLN A 89 3.83 -1.97 16.04
C GLN A 89 4.78 -2.83 16.88
N ALA A 90 4.56 -4.15 16.94
CA ALA A 90 5.42 -5.06 17.68
C ALA A 90 6.84 -5.10 17.11
N GLU A 91 6.98 -5.14 15.78
CA GLU A 91 8.27 -5.10 15.10
C GLU A 91 8.98 -3.76 15.31
N LEU A 92 8.26 -2.64 15.15
CA LEU A 92 8.78 -1.29 15.39
C LEU A 92 9.31 -1.14 16.82
N HIS A 93 8.55 -1.58 17.82
CA HIS A 93 9.01 -1.57 19.21
C HIS A 93 10.24 -2.46 19.43
N GLY A 94 10.31 -3.60 18.74
CA GLY A 94 11.49 -4.48 18.73
C GLY A 94 12.72 -3.76 18.18
N LEU A 95 12.61 -3.10 17.03
CA LEU A 95 13.66 -2.32 16.38
C LEU A 95 14.13 -1.17 17.26
N VAL A 96 13.21 -0.39 17.83
CA VAL A 96 13.52 0.71 18.76
C VAL A 96 14.30 0.19 19.96
N ARG A 97 13.89 -0.94 20.55
CA ARG A 97 14.62 -1.55 21.69
C ARG A 97 16.04 -1.97 21.31
N VAL A 98 16.23 -2.54 20.13
CA VAL A 98 17.56 -2.93 19.62
C VAL A 98 18.41 -1.68 19.38
N ALA A 99 17.86 -0.65 18.73
CA ALA A 99 18.55 0.61 18.48
C ALA A 99 18.95 1.32 19.78
N GLU A 100 18.06 1.36 20.78
CA GLU A 100 18.38 1.90 22.10
C GLU A 100 19.50 1.12 22.80
N SER A 101 19.46 -0.22 22.71
CA SER A 101 20.49 -1.08 23.31
C SER A 101 21.84 -0.85 22.65
N ALA A 102 21.88 -0.76 21.31
CA ALA A 102 23.07 -0.40 20.55
C ALA A 102 23.59 0.99 20.92
N ARG A 103 22.70 1.99 21.07
CA ARG A 103 23.06 3.35 21.49
C ARG A 103 23.67 3.38 22.90
N ARG A 104 23.09 2.65 23.85
CA ARG A 104 23.62 2.52 25.22
C ARG A 104 24.99 1.85 25.22
N MET A 105 25.14 0.78 24.44
CA MET A 105 26.43 0.10 24.25
C MET A 105 27.48 1.04 23.65
N GLY A 106 27.15 1.78 22.59
CA GLY A 106 28.02 2.79 21.97
C GLY A 106 28.50 3.84 22.95
N LYS A 107 27.60 4.43 23.75
CA LYS A 107 27.95 5.41 24.81
C LYS A 107 28.87 4.80 25.87
N SER A 108 28.67 3.54 26.25
CA SER A 108 29.52 2.86 27.23
C SER A 108 30.93 2.59 26.69
N MET A 109 31.01 2.19 25.42
CA MET A 109 32.27 1.94 24.72
C MET A 109 33.04 3.24 24.50
N GLU A 110 32.37 4.33 24.14
CA GLU A 110 32.95 5.67 24.03
C GLU A 110 33.58 6.13 25.37
N LYS A 111 32.88 5.92 26.50
CA LYS A 111 33.44 6.20 27.84
C LYS A 111 34.67 5.34 28.14
N ALA A 112 34.64 4.06 27.80
CA ALA A 112 35.79 3.18 28.02
C ALA A 112 36.99 3.59 27.14
N ALA A 113 36.75 3.89 25.87
CA ALA A 113 37.75 4.34 24.91
C ALA A 113 38.38 5.69 25.32
N THR A 114 37.57 6.63 25.81
CA THR A 114 38.08 7.92 26.31
C THR A 114 38.92 7.76 27.58
N ILE A 115 38.56 6.87 28.50
CA ILE A 115 39.39 6.54 29.68
C ILE A 115 40.72 5.93 29.24
N ALA A 116 40.69 4.95 28.33
CA ALA A 116 41.90 4.32 27.81
C ALA A 116 42.79 5.34 27.10
N SER A 117 42.21 6.17 26.22
CA SER A 117 42.90 7.25 25.52
C SER A 117 43.57 8.23 26.49
N LYS A 118 42.86 8.68 27.53
CA LYS A 118 43.44 9.53 28.59
C LYS A 118 44.65 8.87 29.24
N LYS A 119 44.58 7.58 29.60
CA LYS A 119 45.72 6.84 30.16
C LYS A 119 46.92 6.78 29.21
N TYR A 120 46.68 6.56 27.91
CA TYR A 120 47.75 6.59 26.91
C TYR A 120 48.40 7.97 26.80
N ILE A 121 47.58 9.03 26.75
CA ILE A 121 48.06 10.42 26.73
C ILE A 121 48.87 10.74 27.99
N GLU A 122 48.39 10.35 29.17
CA GLU A 122 49.12 10.53 30.44
C GLU A 122 50.45 9.77 30.46
N ALA A 123 50.48 8.52 29.99
CA ALA A 123 51.72 7.74 29.90
C ALA A 123 52.73 8.39 28.94
N ALA A 124 52.26 8.90 27.79
CA ALA A 124 53.09 9.63 26.84
C ALA A 124 53.62 10.94 27.45
N LEU A 125 52.77 11.71 28.14
CA LEU A 125 53.15 12.96 28.81
C LEU A 125 54.15 12.71 29.95
N ASN A 126 53.93 11.67 30.76
CA ASN A 126 54.85 11.29 31.84
C ASN A 126 56.21 10.85 31.28
N SER A 127 56.22 10.10 30.18
CA SER A 127 57.45 9.68 29.50
C SER A 127 58.20 10.87 28.89
N ALA A 128 57.49 11.79 28.24
CA ALA A 128 58.06 13.04 27.72
C ALA A 128 58.60 13.92 28.85
N GLY A 129 57.86 14.04 29.96
CA GLY A 129 58.28 14.78 31.15
C GLY A 129 59.51 14.17 31.83
N ALA A 130 59.60 12.84 31.92
CA ALA A 130 60.78 12.14 32.42
C ALA A 130 61.99 12.34 31.49
N SER A 131 61.77 12.28 30.17
CA SER A 131 62.79 12.56 29.16
C SER A 131 63.29 14.02 29.22
N MET A 132 62.41 15.00 29.39
CA MET A 132 62.80 16.40 29.58
C MET A 132 63.56 16.60 30.89
N LYS A 133 63.12 15.98 31.99
CA LYS A 133 63.81 16.06 33.29
C LYS A 133 65.19 15.40 33.25
N SER A 134 65.34 14.27 32.54
CA SER A 134 66.63 13.60 32.37
C SER A 134 67.57 14.42 31.48
N ALA A 135 67.06 15.00 30.38
CA ALA A 135 67.82 15.94 29.54
C ALA A 135 68.26 17.18 30.34
N TRP A 136 67.39 17.77 31.16
CA TRP A 136 67.71 18.91 32.02
C TRP A 136 68.75 18.58 33.11
N LYS A 137 68.67 17.40 33.75
CA LYS A 137 69.70 16.92 34.68
C LYS A 137 71.03 16.66 33.97
N GLY A 138 71.00 16.16 32.73
CA GLY A 138 72.16 16.04 31.86
C GLY A 138 72.84 17.38 31.65
N LEU A 139 72.06 18.42 31.35
CA LEU A 139 72.52 19.82 31.19
C LEU A 139 73.03 20.45 32.50
N SER A 140 72.40 20.18 33.65
CA SER A 140 72.85 20.64 34.97
C SER A 140 74.20 20.03 35.38
N SER A 141 74.43 18.75 35.06
CA SER A 141 75.71 18.07 35.30
C SER A 141 76.82 18.46 34.31
N THR A 142 76.45 19.06 33.17
CA THR A 142 77.39 19.67 32.22
C THR A 142 77.68 21.13 32.58
N PHE A 143 76.72 21.87 33.14
CA PHE A 143 76.94 23.23 33.64
C PHE A 143 77.96 23.29 34.79
N ARG A 144 78.04 22.25 35.65
CA ARG A 144 79.10 22.14 36.68
C ARG A 144 80.47 21.75 36.15
N ARG A 145 80.59 21.19 34.93
CA ARG A 145 81.88 20.78 34.36
C ARG A 145 82.47 21.78 33.36
N ASN A 146 81.66 22.70 32.84
CA ASN A 146 82.08 23.64 31.80
C ASN A 146 82.02 25.10 32.24
N LEU A 147 82.51 25.42 33.45
CA LEU A 147 82.99 26.79 33.73
C LEU A 147 84.34 27.08 33.05
N HIS A 148 84.87 26.15 32.25
CA HIS A 148 86.13 26.32 31.51
C HIS A 148 86.00 26.21 29.99
N SER A 149 84.78 26.14 29.43
CA SER A 149 84.58 26.14 27.98
C SER A 149 83.24 26.78 27.62
N ILE A 150 83.14 28.08 27.88
CA ILE A 150 82.22 28.94 27.12
C ILE A 150 83.04 29.47 25.95
N ILE A 151 82.39 29.61 24.78
CA ILE A 151 82.85 30.30 23.56
C ILE A 151 83.53 29.37 22.54
N PHE A 152 82.74 28.65 21.72
CA PHE A 152 82.80 28.72 20.25
C PHE A 152 81.80 27.75 19.57
N LEU A 153 81.02 28.29 18.62
CA LEU A 153 80.30 27.61 17.52
C LEU A 153 79.05 26.80 17.94
N CYS A 154 77.81 27.03 17.49
CA CYS A 154 77.31 27.64 16.27
C CYS A 154 75.82 28.02 16.44
N LEU A 155 75.48 29.26 16.07
CA LEU A 155 74.23 29.63 15.40
C LEU A 155 74.64 30.24 14.05
N PRO A 156 73.77 30.38 13.03
CA PRO A 156 72.40 29.88 12.88
C PRO A 156 72.19 29.10 11.57
N SER A 157 71.11 28.33 11.44
CA SER A 157 70.51 28.10 10.12
C SER A 157 69.00 27.98 10.21
N GLN A 158 68.34 29.00 9.68
CA GLN A 158 66.92 28.99 9.38
C GLN A 158 66.67 28.02 8.22
N ALA A 159 65.71 27.11 8.39
CA ALA A 159 64.70 26.75 7.38
C ALA A 159 64.04 25.42 7.77
N ALA A 160 62.72 25.49 7.93
CA ALA A 160 61.72 24.43 7.69
C ALA A 160 60.64 24.50 8.78
N LYS A 161 59.76 25.48 8.63
CA LYS A 161 58.39 25.37 9.12
C LYS A 161 57.74 24.23 8.35
N GLN A 162 57.58 23.06 8.97
CA GLN A 162 56.59 22.08 8.53
C GLN A 162 55.61 21.80 9.66
N ASN A 163 54.57 22.63 9.63
CA ASN A 163 53.19 22.40 9.98
C ASN A 163 52.81 20.92 10.18
N TRP A 164 52.71 20.46 11.44
CA TRP A 164 51.99 19.24 11.81
C TRP A 164 51.16 19.53 13.06
N TYR A 165 50.02 20.19 12.85
CA TYR A 165 48.84 20.09 13.71
C TYR A 165 47.79 19.31 12.91
N PRO A 166 47.27 18.16 13.38
CA PRO A 166 46.01 17.68 12.85
C PRO A 166 44.91 18.60 13.40
N LYS A 167 44.33 19.37 12.50
CA LYS A 167 43.15 20.18 12.76
C LYS A 167 41.99 19.21 13.00
N LEU A 168 41.51 19.16 14.25
CA LEU A 168 40.16 18.71 14.55
C LEU A 168 39.22 19.61 13.75
N GLN A 169 38.53 19.03 12.78
CA GLN A 169 37.39 19.67 12.15
C GLN A 169 36.22 18.72 12.32
N GLU A 170 35.44 19.02 13.36
CA GLU A 170 34.05 18.64 13.47
C GLU A 170 33.32 19.12 12.21
N SER A 171 32.64 18.20 11.53
CA SER A 171 31.52 18.51 10.65
C SER A 171 30.38 17.56 11.01
N SER A 172 29.76 17.84 12.15
CA SER A 172 28.34 17.54 12.38
C SER A 172 27.52 18.70 11.82
N ASN A 173 26.67 18.38 10.85
CA ASN A 173 25.42 19.05 10.45
C ASN A 173 24.84 18.09 9.41
N ASP A 174 23.92 17.19 9.75
CA ASP A 174 22.49 17.41 10.08
C ASP A 174 21.74 18.15 8.96
N LYS A 175 20.66 17.48 8.50
CA LYS A 175 19.62 17.75 7.49
C LYS A 175 19.53 16.50 6.58
N ASP A 176 18.65 15.52 6.79
CA ASP A 176 17.28 15.50 7.32
C ASP A 176 16.40 16.61 6.70
N GLU A 177 16.00 16.38 5.45
CA GLU A 177 14.81 16.90 4.75
C GLU A 177 14.40 15.69 3.87
N GLU A 178 13.49 14.79 4.25
CA GLU A 178 12.02 14.93 4.45
C GLU A 178 11.28 15.56 3.26
N GLU A 179 10.31 14.76 2.77
CA GLU A 179 9.18 15.10 1.88
C GLU A 179 9.54 15.34 0.39
N GLU A 180 8.78 14.87 -0.61
CA GLU A 180 7.33 14.81 -0.71
C GLU A 180 6.86 13.53 -1.45
N ASP A 181 5.78 12.96 -0.91
CA ASP A 181 4.81 12.14 -1.62
C ASP A 181 4.11 13.01 -2.68
N ASP A 182 4.14 12.61 -3.94
CA ASP A 182 3.18 13.07 -4.94
C ASP A 182 2.36 11.86 -5.40
N ASP A 183 1.22 11.71 -4.74
CA ASP A 183 0.05 10.95 -5.17
C ASP A 183 -0.54 11.59 -6.44
N GLU A 184 -0.16 11.13 -7.63
CA GLU A 184 -0.95 11.38 -8.85
C GLU A 184 -0.82 10.21 -9.82
N GLU A 185 -1.71 9.21 -9.73
CA GLU A 185 -2.28 8.58 -10.95
C GLU A 185 -3.75 8.25 -10.67
N ASP A 186 -4.57 9.26 -10.97
CA ASP A 186 -5.85 9.21 -11.68
C ASP A 186 -6.75 7.97 -11.51
N ASP A 187 -7.86 8.23 -10.83
CA ASP A 187 -9.13 7.50 -10.95
C ASP A 187 -9.64 7.48 -12.41
N GLU A 188 -9.16 6.55 -13.23
CA GLU A 188 -9.92 6.10 -14.40
C GLU A 188 -10.98 5.10 -13.96
N ILE A 189 -12.08 5.62 -13.41
CA ILE A 189 -13.36 4.91 -13.34
C ILE A 189 -13.84 4.69 -14.77
N SER A 190 -13.42 3.57 -15.36
CA SER A 190 -14.05 3.03 -16.56
C SER A 190 -15.50 2.66 -16.22
N GLN A 191 -16.44 3.52 -16.61
CA GLN A 191 -17.86 3.18 -16.62
C GLN A 191 -18.08 2.02 -17.61
N ILE A 192 -18.20 0.81 -17.07
CA ILE A 192 -18.69 -0.34 -17.83
C ILE A 192 -20.21 -0.18 -17.94
N VAL A 193 -20.67 0.40 -19.05
CA VAL A 193 -22.08 0.33 -19.45
C VAL A 193 -22.29 -1.02 -20.12
N VAL A 194 -22.84 -1.98 -19.37
CA VAL A 194 -23.31 -3.25 -19.94
C VAL A 194 -24.65 -3.00 -20.62
N THR A 195 -24.61 -2.64 -21.89
CA THR A 195 -25.73 -2.87 -22.81
C THR A 195 -25.34 -4.02 -23.74
N GLY A 196 -26.24 -5.00 -23.88
CA GLY A 196 -26.00 -6.31 -24.47
C GLY A 196 -25.04 -6.38 -25.66
N ASP A 197 -24.17 -7.39 -25.57
CA ASP A 197 -23.47 -8.10 -26.65
C ASP A 197 -22.40 -7.40 -27.49
N ILE A 198 -21.93 -6.20 -27.15
CA ILE A 198 -20.76 -5.61 -27.84
C ILE A 198 -19.83 -4.90 -26.85
N VAL A 199 -18.67 -5.51 -26.55
CA VAL A 199 -17.58 -4.86 -25.81
C VAL A 199 -16.75 -4.05 -26.80
N CYS A 200 -16.88 -2.72 -26.76
CA CYS A 200 -15.92 -1.80 -27.36
C CYS A 200 -15.16 -1.10 -26.22
N VAL A 201 -13.84 -1.23 -26.22
CA VAL A 201 -12.94 -0.40 -25.40
C VAL A 201 -12.80 0.94 -26.11
N ALA A 202 -13.14 2.03 -25.43
CA ALA A 202 -12.85 3.39 -25.88
C ALA A 202 -11.45 3.79 -25.41
#